data_AF-A0A7C7EM46-F1
#
_entry.id   AF-A0A7C7EM46-F1
#
_cell.length_a   1.000
_cell.length_b   1.000
_cell.length_c   1.000
_cell.angle_alpha   90.00
_cell.angle_beta   90.00
_cell.angle_gamma   90.00
#
_symmetry.space_group_name_H-M   'P 1'
#
loop_
_entity.id
_entity.type
_entity.pdbx_description
1 polymer ?
#
loop_
_entity_poly.entity_id
_entity_poly.type
_entity_poly.pdbx_seq_one_letter_code
_entity_poly.pdbx_strand_id
1 'polypeptide(L)'
;MNQIKIMDQALSNLIAAGEVVERPASVIKELMENALDAHATYIKVEVKGFGLEQIIVTDNGIGMDKENMKLAILPHATSKIYTKDDLLSVKTLG
;
A
#
# COMPACT_ATOMS: atom_id res chain seq x y z
N MET A 1 -13.60 -19.67 35.27
CA MET A 1 -13.58 -19.76 33.80
C MET A 1 -14.01 -18.42 33.24
N ASN A 2 -13.20 -17.80 32.39
CA ASN A 2 -13.59 -16.53 31.77
C ASN A 2 -14.66 -16.78 30.70
N GLN A 3 -15.74 -16.00 30.73
CA GLN A 3 -16.77 -16.03 29.68
C GLN A 3 -16.23 -15.34 28.42
N ILE A 4 -16.43 -15.95 27.27
CA ILE A 4 -16.13 -15.35 25.97
C ILE A 4 -17.04 -14.13 25.77
N LYS A 5 -16.46 -13.00 25.41
CA LYS A 5 -17.18 -11.75 25.12
C LYS A 5 -16.81 -11.25 23.74
N ILE A 6 -17.81 -10.72 23.03
CA ILE A 6 -17.59 -9.97 21.80
C ILE A 6 -16.92 -8.65 22.19
N MET A 7 -15.85 -8.34 21.49
CA MET A 7 -15.07 -7.13 21.71
C MET A 7 -15.82 -5.92 21.14
N ASP A 8 -15.63 -4.74 21.75
CA ASP A 8 -16.20 -3.53 21.17
C ASP A 8 -15.49 -3.16 19.86
N GLN A 9 -16.18 -2.41 19.00
CA GLN A 9 -15.69 -2.09 17.66
C GLN A 9 -14.42 -1.24 17.69
N ALA A 10 -14.25 -0.37 18.70
CA ALA A 10 -13.07 0.49 18.79
C ALA A 10 -11.83 -0.33 19.14
N LEU A 11 -11.95 -1.26 20.09
CA LEU A 11 -10.89 -2.20 20.45
C LEU A 11 -10.61 -3.19 19.31
N SER A 12 -11.64 -3.60 18.56
CA SER A 12 -11.49 -4.45 17.37
C SER A 12 -10.73 -3.73 16.27
N ASN A 13 -11.07 -2.46 16.03
CA ASN A 13 -10.36 -1.62 15.09
C ASN A 13 -8.94 -1.29 15.56
N LEU A 14 -8.68 -1.16 16.86
CA LEU A 14 -7.34 -0.94 17.41
C LEU A 14 -6.46 -2.18 17.33
N ILE A 15 -7.02 -3.39 17.48
CA ILE A 15 -6.28 -4.64 17.30
C ILE A 15 -6.09 -4.96 15.82
N ALA A 16 -7.12 -4.77 14.99
CA ALA A 16 -6.98 -4.81 13.55
C ALA A 16 -5.95 -3.78 13.09
N ALA A 17 -5.93 -2.57 13.65
CA ALA A 17 -4.84 -1.64 13.47
C ALA A 17 -3.53 -2.22 14.04
N GLY A 18 -3.44 -2.80 15.23
CA GLY A 18 -2.19 -3.40 15.73
C GLY A 18 -1.60 -4.52 14.83
N GLU A 19 -2.45 -5.28 14.14
CA GLU A 19 -2.08 -6.36 13.23
C GLU A 19 -1.93 -5.90 11.75
N VAL A 20 -2.60 -4.82 11.36
CA VAL A 20 -2.64 -4.22 10.00
C VAL A 20 -1.89 -2.87 9.93
N VAL A 21 -1.37 -2.35 11.05
CA VAL A 21 -0.53 -1.14 11.12
C VAL A 21 0.83 -1.58 10.61
N GLU A 22 0.88 -1.53 9.30
CA GLU A 22 2.04 -1.29 8.47
C GLU A 22 3.09 -0.51 9.24
N ARG A 23 4.17 -1.20 9.58
CA ARG A 23 5.41 -0.53 9.96
C ARG A 23 5.73 0.47 8.84
N PRO A 24 6.32 1.64 9.13
CA PRO A 24 6.75 2.59 8.08
C PRO A 24 7.49 1.93 6.90
N ALA A 25 8.20 0.82 7.17
CA ALA A 25 8.81 -0.04 6.15
C ALA A 25 7.84 -0.68 5.16
N SER A 26 6.64 -1.11 5.58
CA SER A 26 5.60 -1.65 4.70
C SER A 26 5.08 -0.59 3.73
N VAL A 27 4.79 0.61 4.21
CA VAL A 27 4.40 1.75 3.35
C VAL A 27 5.48 2.02 2.30
N ILE A 28 6.75 2.06 2.74
CA ILE A 28 7.88 2.26 1.82
C ILE A 28 7.97 1.12 0.81
N LYS A 29 7.80 -0.14 1.25
CA LYS A 29 7.84 -1.33 0.38
C LYS A 29 6.78 -1.25 -0.71
N GLU A 30 5.51 -0.97 -0.36
CA GLU A 30 4.42 -0.87 -1.34
C GLU A 30 4.63 0.29 -2.33
N LEU A 31 5.10 1.45 -1.87
CA LEU A 31 5.42 2.58 -2.76
C LEU A 31 6.59 2.27 -3.70
N MET A 32 7.61 1.57 -3.21
CA MET A 32 8.74 1.13 -4.04
C MET A 32 8.32 0.08 -5.08
N GLU A 33 7.46 -0.87 -4.72
CA GLU A 33 6.92 -1.86 -5.65
C GLU A 33 6.10 -1.20 -6.76
N ASN A 34 5.28 -0.21 -6.43
CA ASN A 34 4.57 0.59 -7.43
C ASN A 34 5.51 1.34 -8.38
N ALA A 35 6.62 1.89 -7.87
CA ALA A 35 7.63 2.53 -8.71
C ALA A 35 8.33 1.52 -9.65
N LEU A 36 8.62 0.31 -9.16
CA LEU A 36 9.19 -0.77 -9.97
C LEU A 36 8.22 -1.27 -11.05
N ASP A 37 6.95 -1.43 -10.70
CA ASP A 37 5.87 -1.76 -11.65
C ASP A 37 5.70 -0.66 -12.71
N ALA A 38 5.99 0.60 -12.37
CA ALA A 38 6.06 1.73 -13.30
C ALA A 38 7.38 1.81 -14.09
N HIS A 39 8.23 0.77 -14.04
CA HIS A 39 9.52 0.69 -14.71
C HIS A 39 10.52 1.79 -14.33
N ALA A 40 10.44 2.30 -13.10
CA ALA A 40 11.42 3.26 -12.61
C ALA A 40 12.83 2.67 -12.60
N THR A 41 13.81 3.47 -13.01
CA THR A 41 15.24 3.14 -12.97
C THR A 41 15.96 3.86 -11.82
N TYR A 42 15.31 4.87 -11.26
CA TYR A 42 15.76 5.64 -10.12
C TYR A 42 14.59 5.88 -9.18
N ILE A 43 14.80 5.55 -7.89
CA ILE A 43 13.83 5.77 -6.82
C ILE A 43 14.57 6.43 -5.66
N LYS A 44 14.08 7.58 -5.22
CA LYS A 44 14.56 8.32 -4.04
C LYS A 44 13.55 8.13 -2.91
N VAL A 45 14.04 7.75 -1.74
CA VAL A 45 13.24 7.59 -0.52
C VAL A 45 13.76 8.55 0.55
N GLU A 46 12.87 9.40 1.07
CA GLU A 46 13.17 10.36 2.13
C GLU A 46 12.27 10.05 3.33
N VAL A 47 12.90 9.85 4.49
CA VAL A 47 12.22 9.44 5.72
C VAL A 47 12.55 10.44 6.83
N LYS A 48 11.52 10.96 7.50
CA LYS A 48 11.65 11.85 8.65
C LYS A 48 10.95 11.26 9.88
N GLY A 49 11.55 11.44 11.06
CA GLY A 49 10.96 10.97 12.32
C GLY A 49 10.66 9.47 12.33
N PHE A 50 11.60 8.65 11.86
CA PHE A 50 11.45 7.19 11.71
C PHE A 50 10.26 6.76 10.82
N GLY A 51 9.79 7.65 9.94
CA GLY A 51 8.67 7.41 9.03
C GLY A 51 7.29 7.62 9.66
N LEU A 52 7.24 8.10 10.90
CA LEU A 52 5.99 8.50 11.56
C LEU A 52 5.62 9.96 11.23
N GLU A 53 6.62 10.80 10.96
CA GLU A 53 6.39 12.21 10.58
C GLU A 53 6.19 12.35 9.08
N GLN A 54 7.07 11.73 8.27
CA GLN A 54 7.01 11.87 6.82
C GLN A 54 7.73 10.72 6.12
N ILE A 55 7.12 10.25 5.03
CA ILE A 55 7.71 9.36 4.03
C ILE A 55 7.45 10.00 2.66
N ILE A 56 8.49 10.24 1.88
CA ILE A 56 8.39 10.67 0.48
C ILE A 56 9.12 9.64 -0.38
N VAL A 57 8.43 9.10 -1.37
CA VAL A 57 9.02 8.26 -2.41
C VAL A 57 8.87 9.00 -3.74
N THR A 58 9.96 9.18 -4.45
CA THR A 58 9.99 9.85 -5.77
C THR A 58 10.68 8.93 -6.76
N ASP A 59 10.01 8.61 -7.84
CA ASP A 59 10.53 7.76 -8.90
C ASP A 59 10.56 8.50 -10.25
N ASN A 60 11.23 7.89 -11.22
CA ASN A 60 11.28 8.34 -12.61
C ASN A 60 10.57 7.37 -13.57
N GLY A 61 9.57 6.63 -13.07
CA GLY A 61 8.78 5.71 -13.87
C GLY A 61 7.90 6.41 -14.89
N ILE A 62 7.05 5.62 -15.55
CA ILE A 62 6.14 6.10 -16.60
C ILE A 62 5.11 7.14 -16.11
N GLY A 63 4.94 7.26 -14.79
CA GLY A 63 4.01 8.19 -14.17
C GLY A 63 2.55 7.80 -14.35
N MET A 64 1.66 8.75 -14.06
CA MET A 64 0.22 8.55 -14.09
C MET A 64 -0.45 9.82 -14.62
N ASP A 65 -1.44 9.69 -15.49
CA ASP A 65 -2.23 10.83 -15.93
C ASP A 65 -3.18 11.32 -14.82
N LYS A 66 -3.75 12.50 -15.02
CA LYS A 66 -4.58 13.18 -14.02
C LYS A 66 -5.87 12.41 -13.66
N GLU A 67 -6.43 11.66 -14.60
CA GLU A 67 -7.67 10.91 -14.33
C GLU A 67 -7.35 9.62 -13.58
N ASN A 68 -6.29 8.91 -13.98
CA ASN A 68 -5.78 7.76 -13.27
C ASN A 68 -5.33 8.13 -11.84
N MET A 69 -4.76 9.32 -11.63
CA MET A 69 -4.41 9.81 -10.29
C MET A 69 -5.61 9.86 -9.34
N LYS A 70 -6.80 10.21 -9.84
CA LYS A 70 -8.03 10.22 -9.03
C LYS A 70 -8.51 8.81 -8.72
N LEU A 71 -8.29 7.86 -9.63
CA LEU A 71 -8.69 6.47 -9.46
C LEU A 71 -7.76 5.72 -8.51
N ALA A 72 -6.46 6.01 -8.53
CA ALA A 72 -5.44 5.27 -7.77
C ALA A 72 -5.60 5.35 -6.24
N ILE A 73 -6.36 6.32 -5.73
CA ILE A 73 -6.66 6.44 -4.29
C ILE A 73 -7.95 5.72 -3.87
N LEU A 74 -8.70 5.18 -4.84
CA LEU A 74 -9.97 4.50 -4.55
C LEU A 74 -9.73 3.04 -4.17
N PRO A 75 -10.51 2.49 -3.23
CA PRO A 75 -10.48 1.06 -2.94
C PRO A 75 -10.80 0.24 -4.18
N HIS A 76 -10.09 -0.88 -4.36
CA HIS A 76 -10.30 -1.84 -5.46
C HIS A 76 -10.10 -1.26 -6.88
N ALA A 77 -9.32 -0.18 -7.02
CA ALA A 77 -8.88 0.32 -8.31
C ALA A 77 -7.42 -0.11 -8.57
N THR A 78 -7.16 -0.73 -9.73
CA THR A 78 -5.81 -1.14 -10.14
C THR A 78 -5.66 -1.10 -11.66
N SER A 79 -4.43 -0.89 -12.15
CA SER A 79 -4.06 -1.00 -13.56
C SER A 79 -3.50 -2.38 -13.95
N LYS A 80 -3.39 -3.31 -12.98
CA LYS A 80 -2.53 -4.50 -13.08
C LYS A 80 -3.30 -5.82 -13.24
N ILE A 81 -4.49 -5.93 -12.64
CA ILE A 81 -5.28 -7.16 -12.58
C ILE A 81 -6.75 -6.84 -12.87
N TYR A 82 -7.35 -7.48 -13.87
CA TYR A 82 -8.75 -7.26 -14.25
C TYR A 82 -9.58 -8.55 -14.24
N THR A 83 -8.92 -9.70 -14.32
CA THR A 83 -9.57 -11.01 -14.42
C THR A 83 -9.04 -11.99 -13.37
N LYS A 84 -9.76 -13.11 -13.21
CA LYS A 84 -9.29 -14.21 -12.35
C LYS A 84 -8.00 -14.84 -12.86
N ASP A 85 -7.81 -14.88 -14.18
CA ASP A 85 -6.61 -15.46 -14.78
C ASP A 85 -5.39 -14.54 -14.59
N ASP A 86 -5.58 -13.22 -14.60
CA ASP A 86 -4.52 -12.25 -14.24
C ASP A 86 -4.04 -12.47 -12.80
N LEU A 87 -4.97 -12.75 -11.88
CA LEU A 87 -4.65 -13.04 -10.47
C LEU A 87 -3.89 -14.36 -10.30
N LEU A 88 -4.09 -15.34 -11.18
CA LEU A 88 -3.36 -16.61 -11.15
C LEU A 88 -2.00 -16.53 -11.86
N SER A 89 -1.73 -15.41 -12.55
CA SER A 89 -0.53 -15.20 -13.37
C SER A 89 0.18 -13.87 -13.09
N VAL A 90 0.08 -13.39 -11.85
CA VAL A 90 0.61 -12.08 -11.40
C VAL A 90 2.05 -11.86 -11.86
N LYS A 91 2.26 -10.79 -12.64
CA LYS A 91 3.58 -10.35 -13.14
C LYS A 91 4.05 -9.03 -12.51
N THR A 92 3.24 -8.46 -11.63
CA THR A 92 3.49 -7.20 -10.93
C THR A 92 3.74 -7.45 -9.46
N LEU A 93 4.37 -6.51 -8.77
CA LEU A 93 4.70 -6.65 -7.36
C LEU A 93 3.55 -6.22 -6.44
N GLY A 94 2.78 -5.22 -6.86
CA GLY A 94 1.53 -4.84 -6.20
C GLY A 94 0.30 -4.97 -7.08
#